data_AF-A0A2N1RJ04-F1
#
_entry.id   AF-A0A2N1RJ04-F1
#
_cell.length_a   1.000
_cell.length_b   1.000
_cell.length_c   1.000
_cell.angle_alpha   90.00
_cell.angle_beta   90.00
_cell.angle_gamma   90.00
#
_symmetry.space_group_name_H-M   'P 1'
#
loop_
_entity.id
_entity.type
_entity.pdbx_description
1 polymer ?
#
loop_
_entity_poly.entity_id
_entity_poly.type
_entity_poly.pdbx_seq_one_letter_code
_entity_poly.pdbx_strand_id
1 'polypeptide(L)'
;MMMKRILLLLVLIVAGFSLFAADVTVVYLDRSETNLEASNYIKKQAISNKLSYKFIYTSKFSSLKGTEKAVVILNSGKSSGTDPRIASFLSTATNKQAIIVVNLYSVGKTILVDFITPVDSALGVDEISTASQWVDKGANANQVQAMHKQWTAELFRLIGIKQGL
;
A
#
# COMPACT_ATOMS: atom_id res chain seq x y z
N MET A 1 -8.92 19.76 -47.76
CA MET A 1 -9.94 19.58 -46.70
C MET A 1 -9.75 18.28 -45.89
N MET A 2 -9.02 17.28 -46.41
CA MET A 2 -8.80 15.96 -45.77
C MET A 2 -7.80 15.97 -44.59
N MET A 3 -6.70 16.75 -44.67
CA MET A 3 -5.70 16.85 -43.58
C MET A 3 -6.26 17.43 -42.27
N LYS A 4 -7.25 18.34 -42.33
CA LYS A 4 -7.89 18.90 -41.12
C LYS A 4 -8.72 17.86 -40.36
N ARG A 5 -9.25 16.83 -41.05
CA ARG A 5 -10.04 15.74 -40.42
C ARG A 5 -9.15 14.72 -39.70
N ILE A 6 -7.95 14.46 -40.22
CA ILE A 6 -6.98 13.53 -39.62
C ILE A 6 -6.40 14.11 -38.32
N LEU A 7 -6.13 15.41 -38.29
CA LEU A 7 -5.61 16.09 -37.09
C LEU A 7 -6.62 16.07 -35.93
N LEU A 8 -7.92 16.22 -36.23
CA LEU A 8 -9.00 16.18 -35.24
C LEU A 8 -9.21 14.78 -34.64
N LEU A 9 -9.06 13.73 -35.46
CA LEU A 9 -9.10 12.34 -35.00
C LEU A 9 -7.91 11.99 -34.09
N LEU A 10 -6.72 12.51 -34.37
CA LEU A 10 -5.54 12.32 -33.52
C LEU A 10 -5.71 12.97 -32.14
N VAL A 11 -6.30 14.16 -32.06
CA VAL A 11 -6.56 14.84 -30.77
C VAL A 11 -7.62 14.07 -29.95
N LEU A 12 -8.65 13.52 -30.59
CA LEU A 12 -9.68 12.70 -29.92
C LEU A 12 -9.14 11.36 -29.41
N ILE A 13 -8.20 10.74 -30.12
CA ILE A 13 -7.55 9.48 -29.68
C ILE A 13 -6.60 9.74 -28.51
N VAL A 14 -5.89 10.87 -28.49
CA VAL A 14 -5.01 11.25 -27.36
C VAL A 14 -5.82 11.69 -26.13
N ALA A 15 -7.02 12.25 -26.31
CA ALA A 15 -7.91 12.63 -25.20
C ALA A 15 -8.70 11.44 -24.60
N GLY A 16 -8.78 10.29 -25.29
CA GLY A 16 -9.51 9.11 -24.85
C GLY A 16 -8.84 8.31 -23.73
N PHE A 17 -7.52 8.49 -23.52
CA PHE A 17 -6.81 7.88 -22.39
C PHE A 17 -6.91 8.78 -21.16
N SER A 18 -8.14 8.93 -20.66
CA SER A 18 -8.34 9.27 -19.26
C SER A 18 -7.79 8.09 -18.46
N LEU A 19 -6.50 8.13 -18.12
CA LEU A 19 -5.88 7.27 -17.11
C LEU A 19 -6.62 7.57 -15.80
N PHE A 20 -7.73 6.89 -15.56
CA PHE A 20 -8.39 6.93 -14.26
C PHE A 20 -7.37 6.39 -13.26
N ALA A 21 -6.83 7.28 -12.43
CA ALA A 21 -5.92 6.91 -11.38
C ALA A 21 -6.61 5.85 -10.52
N ALA A 22 -6.00 4.67 -10.41
CA ALA A 22 -6.62 3.58 -9.71
C ALA A 22 -6.67 3.90 -8.21
N ASP A 23 -7.86 3.83 -7.62
CA ASP A 23 -8.07 4.09 -6.21
C ASP A 23 -7.42 2.96 -5.38
N VAL A 24 -6.60 3.34 -4.41
CA VAL A 24 -6.02 2.45 -3.39
C VAL A 24 -6.45 2.96 -2.03
N THR A 25 -7.18 2.14 -1.27
CA THR A 25 -7.60 2.54 0.07
C THR A 25 -6.58 2.08 1.10
N VAL A 26 -5.99 3.01 1.83
CA VAL A 26 -5.08 2.76 2.94
C VAL A 26 -5.85 2.90 4.26
N VAL A 27 -5.92 1.83 5.02
CA VAL A 27 -6.49 1.78 6.36
C VAL A 27 -5.36 1.87 7.39
N TYR A 28 -5.38 2.88 8.24
CA TYR A 28 -4.50 2.94 9.42
C TYR A 28 -5.35 2.99 10.69
N LEU A 29 -5.27 1.93 11.48
CA LEU A 29 -5.96 1.92 12.77
C LEU A 29 -5.16 2.79 13.74
N ASP A 30 -5.80 3.85 14.21
CA ASP A 30 -5.23 4.89 15.08
C ASP A 30 -4.21 5.82 14.41
N ARG A 31 -4.19 7.08 14.86
CA ARG A 31 -3.31 8.12 14.33
C ARG A 31 -1.95 8.10 15.05
N SER A 32 -1.23 6.99 14.95
CA SER A 32 0.13 6.86 15.47
C SER A 32 1.16 7.57 14.58
N GLU A 33 2.28 7.99 15.15
CA GLU A 33 3.41 8.57 14.39
C GLU A 33 3.90 7.60 13.30
N THR A 34 4.03 6.32 13.64
CA THR A 34 4.38 5.25 12.69
C THR A 34 3.43 5.17 11.49
N ASN A 35 2.11 5.24 11.71
CA ASN A 35 1.13 5.21 10.63
C ASN A 35 1.21 6.46 9.74
N LEU A 36 1.44 7.63 10.34
CA LEU A 36 1.59 8.89 9.62
C LEU A 36 2.86 8.88 8.76
N GLU A 37 3.99 8.45 9.32
CA GLU A 37 5.26 8.35 8.59
C GLU A 37 5.19 7.32 7.46
N ALA A 38 4.65 6.13 7.72
CA ALA A 38 4.45 5.12 6.69
C ALA A 38 3.54 5.62 5.56
N SER A 39 2.41 6.24 5.89
CA SER A 39 1.47 6.81 4.91
C SER A 39 2.13 7.91 4.07
N ASN A 40 2.85 8.83 4.72
CA ASN A 40 3.59 9.89 4.05
C ASN A 40 4.68 9.34 3.14
N TYR A 41 5.38 8.29 3.58
CA TYR A 41 6.43 7.64 2.82
C TYR A 41 5.86 6.93 1.58
N ILE A 42 4.77 6.15 1.72
CA ILE A 42 4.05 5.53 0.62
C ILE A 42 3.66 6.59 -0.42
N LYS A 43 3.02 7.68 0.02
CA LYS A 43 2.61 8.77 -0.88
C LYS A 43 3.80 9.38 -1.63
N LYS A 44 4.89 9.69 -0.92
CA LYS A 44 6.13 10.25 -1.52
C LYS A 44 6.74 9.29 -2.54
N GLN A 45 6.85 8.00 -2.20
CA GLN A 45 7.41 7.00 -3.10
C GLN A 45 6.53 6.80 -4.33
N ALA A 46 5.21 6.77 -4.20
CA ALA A 46 4.31 6.66 -5.35
C ALA A 46 4.47 7.84 -6.32
N ILE A 47 4.58 9.07 -5.80
CA ILE A 47 4.86 10.26 -6.61
C ILE A 47 6.23 10.17 -7.28
N SER A 48 7.27 9.79 -6.53
CA SER A 48 8.64 9.64 -7.04
C SER A 48 8.73 8.60 -8.16
N ASN A 49 7.97 7.52 -8.05
CA ASN A 49 7.91 6.45 -9.05
C ASN A 49 6.89 6.71 -10.16
N LYS A 50 6.25 7.90 -10.18
CA LYS A 50 5.24 8.30 -11.18
C LYS A 50 4.08 7.30 -11.29
N LEU A 51 3.69 6.68 -10.18
CA LEU A 51 2.58 5.74 -10.14
C LEU A 51 1.25 6.49 -10.21
N SER A 52 0.37 6.08 -11.12
CA SER A 52 -0.97 6.66 -11.29
C SER A 52 -1.98 6.09 -10.28
N TYR A 53 -1.65 6.15 -9.00
CA TYR A 53 -2.51 5.70 -7.91
C TYR A 53 -3.10 6.87 -7.14
N LYS A 54 -4.39 6.77 -6.82
CA LYS A 54 -5.07 7.70 -5.92
C LYS A 54 -5.25 7.04 -4.56
N PHE A 55 -4.43 7.45 -3.59
CA PHE A 55 -4.51 6.93 -2.23
C PHE A 55 -5.63 7.62 -1.45
N ILE A 56 -6.59 6.81 -1.00
CA ILE A 56 -7.67 7.21 -0.10
C ILE A 56 -7.31 6.70 1.29
N TYR A 57 -7.37 7.58 2.29
CA TYR A 57 -6.92 7.27 3.64
C TYR A 57 -8.10 7.21 4.61
N THR A 58 -8.17 6.17 5.43
CA THR A 58 -9.22 5.99 6.43
C THR A 58 -8.69 5.37 7.72
N SER A 59 -9.33 5.70 8.83
CA SER A 59 -9.07 5.09 10.14
C SER A 59 -10.09 4.04 10.57
N LYS A 60 -11.07 3.73 9.70
CA LYS A 60 -12.18 2.83 10.03
C LYS A 60 -12.42 1.82 8.91
N PHE A 61 -12.56 0.55 9.26
CA PHE A 61 -12.98 -0.49 8.29
C PHE A 61 -14.38 -0.24 7.72
N SER A 62 -15.26 0.40 8.49
CA SER A 62 -16.63 0.70 8.06
C SER A 62 -16.71 1.68 6.88
N SER A 63 -15.61 2.33 6.48
CA SER A 63 -15.57 3.15 5.27
C SER A 63 -15.23 2.35 4.02
N LEU A 64 -14.87 1.08 4.14
CA LEU A 64 -14.63 0.19 3.02
C LEU A 64 -15.98 -0.25 2.44
N LYS A 65 -16.08 -0.24 1.12
CA LYS A 65 -17.26 -0.64 0.35
C LYS A 65 -17.27 -2.15 0.08
N GLY A 66 -16.13 -2.82 0.21
CA GLY A 66 -15.94 -4.23 -0.13
C GLY A 66 -15.73 -4.47 -1.63
N THR A 67 -15.78 -3.40 -2.45
CA THR A 67 -15.59 -3.43 -3.90
C THR A 67 -14.27 -2.80 -4.34
N GLU A 68 -13.42 -2.42 -3.38
CA GLU A 68 -12.08 -1.91 -3.64
C GLU A 68 -11.24 -2.95 -4.39
N LYS A 69 -10.48 -2.48 -5.38
CA LYS A 69 -9.51 -3.32 -6.08
C LYS A 69 -8.25 -3.57 -5.26
N ALA A 70 -7.84 -2.59 -4.45
CA ALA A 70 -6.68 -2.70 -3.59
C ALA A 70 -6.92 -1.99 -2.25
N VAL A 71 -6.72 -2.71 -1.15
CA VAL A 71 -6.80 -2.22 0.22
C VAL A 71 -5.49 -2.52 0.93
N VAL A 72 -4.84 -1.49 1.46
CA VAL A 72 -3.60 -1.61 2.24
C VAL A 72 -3.95 -1.37 3.69
N ILE A 73 -3.72 -2.33 4.57
CA ILE A 73 -3.97 -2.19 6.01
C ILE A 73 -2.63 -2.04 6.73
N LEU A 74 -2.41 -0.91 7.40
CA LEU A 74 -1.24 -0.68 8.23
C LEU A 74 -1.49 -1.25 9.63
N ASN A 75 -0.79 -2.33 9.96
CA ASN A 75 -0.76 -2.93 11.29
C ASN A 75 0.46 -2.43 12.05
N SER A 76 0.32 -1.38 12.87
CA SER A 76 1.43 -0.78 13.62
C SER A 76 1.28 -0.93 15.14
N GLY A 77 2.35 -0.62 15.87
CA GLY A 77 2.33 -0.52 17.34
C GLY A 77 2.48 -1.83 18.09
N LYS A 78 2.69 -2.96 17.39
CA LYS A 78 2.96 -4.26 18.00
C LYS A 78 4.41 -4.67 17.77
N SER A 79 4.98 -5.46 18.67
CA SER A 79 6.28 -6.11 18.47
C SER A 79 6.16 -7.38 17.61
N SER A 80 4.97 -7.97 17.53
CA SER A 80 4.65 -9.14 16.70
C SER A 80 3.14 -9.30 16.50
N GLY A 81 2.77 -10.08 15.48
CA GLY A 81 1.39 -10.49 15.21
C GLY A 81 0.46 -9.35 14.75
N THR A 82 -0.84 -9.63 14.73
CA THR A 82 -1.84 -8.75 14.11
C THR A 82 -2.70 -8.05 15.17
N ASP A 83 -3.10 -6.80 14.93
CA ASP A 83 -4.12 -6.14 15.74
C ASP A 83 -5.44 -6.94 15.72
N PRO A 84 -6.08 -7.23 16.87
CA PRO A 84 -7.33 -8.00 16.91
C PRO A 84 -8.45 -7.41 16.05
N ARG A 85 -8.49 -6.08 15.86
CA ARG A 85 -9.45 -5.40 14.99
C ARG A 85 -9.21 -5.75 13.53
N ILE A 86 -7.95 -5.84 13.10
CA ILE A 86 -7.58 -6.28 11.74
C ILE A 86 -7.95 -7.76 11.58
N ALA A 87 -7.58 -8.61 12.52
CA ALA A 87 -7.91 -10.04 12.47
C ALA A 87 -9.43 -10.29 12.41
N SER A 88 -10.21 -9.55 13.20
CA SER A 88 -11.67 -9.61 13.19
C SER A 88 -12.27 -9.13 11.87
N PHE A 89 -11.76 -8.04 11.30
CA PHE A 89 -12.20 -7.59 9.97
C PHE A 89 -11.90 -8.66 8.91
N LEU A 90 -10.69 -9.20 8.90
CA LEU A 90 -10.25 -10.19 7.92
C LEU A 90 -10.99 -11.53 8.02
N SER A 91 -11.47 -11.92 9.20
CA SER A 91 -12.28 -13.15 9.33
C SER A 91 -13.62 -13.05 8.61
N THR A 92 -14.14 -11.83 8.41
CA THR A 92 -15.42 -11.55 7.74
C THR A 92 -15.28 -10.92 6.35
N ALA A 93 -14.05 -10.64 5.90
CA ALA A 93 -13.81 -9.95 4.64
C ALA A 93 -14.15 -10.84 3.43
N THR A 94 -15.10 -10.38 2.60
CA THR A 94 -15.54 -11.12 1.40
C THR A 94 -14.48 -11.20 0.32
N ASN A 95 -13.68 -10.13 0.14
CA ASN A 95 -12.63 -10.06 -0.88
C ASN A 95 -11.25 -9.91 -0.25
N LYS A 96 -10.71 -11.03 0.27
CA LYS A 96 -9.33 -11.08 0.81
C LYS A 96 -8.26 -10.84 -0.25
N GLN A 97 -8.55 -11.16 -1.51
CA GLN A 97 -7.58 -11.04 -2.60
C GLN A 97 -7.18 -9.59 -2.88
N ALA A 98 -8.06 -8.63 -2.60
CA ALA A 98 -7.77 -7.20 -2.72
C ALA A 98 -6.94 -6.64 -1.56
N ILE A 99 -6.73 -7.40 -0.49
CA ILE A 99 -6.16 -6.90 0.77
C ILE A 99 -4.68 -7.24 0.87
N ILE A 100 -3.90 -6.23 1.29
CA ILE A 100 -2.49 -6.34 1.63
C ILE A 100 -2.33 -5.83 3.07
N VAL A 101 -1.71 -6.61 3.95
CA VAL A 101 -1.40 -6.18 5.32
C VAL A 101 0.07 -5.79 5.41
N VAL A 102 0.36 -4.58 5.87
CA VAL A 102 1.72 -4.11 6.15
C VAL A 102 1.92 -4.09 7.65
N ASN A 103 2.64 -5.06 8.18
CA ASN A 103 3.01 -5.15 9.59
C ASN A 103 4.22 -4.25 9.85
N LEU A 104 4.00 -3.14 10.57
CA LEU A 104 5.00 -2.16 10.98
C LEU A 104 5.40 -2.43 12.44
N TYR A 105 6.25 -3.42 12.65
CA TYR A 105 6.64 -3.88 13.98
C TYR A 105 7.61 -2.92 14.68
N SER A 106 7.43 -2.78 15.98
CA SER A 106 8.36 -2.06 16.86
C SER A 106 9.18 -3.06 17.67
N VAL A 107 10.37 -3.42 17.14
CA VAL A 107 11.26 -4.44 17.73
C VAL A 107 12.64 -3.83 18.02
N GLY A 108 12.70 -2.87 18.94
CA GLY A 108 13.96 -2.26 19.38
C GLY A 108 14.76 -1.67 18.21
N LYS A 109 15.98 -2.16 17.99
CA LYS A 109 16.89 -1.76 16.90
C LYS A 109 16.91 -2.73 15.72
N THR A 110 15.97 -3.67 15.69
CA THR A 110 15.90 -4.68 14.63
C THR A 110 15.52 -4.02 13.32
N ILE A 111 16.25 -4.37 12.26
CA ILE A 111 15.90 -4.01 10.88
C ILE A 111 15.53 -5.32 10.18
N LEU A 112 14.28 -5.44 9.77
CA LEU A 112 13.80 -6.60 9.02
C LEU A 112 12.80 -6.19 7.96
N VAL A 113 12.73 -7.02 6.93
CA VAL A 113 11.67 -7.04 5.93
C VAL A 113 11.43 -8.48 5.52
N ASP A 114 10.17 -8.87 5.48
CA ASP A 114 9.72 -10.20 5.09
C ASP A 114 8.40 -10.09 4.31
N PHE A 115 8.16 -11.04 3.42
CA PHE A 115 7.03 -11.05 2.49
C PHE A 115 6.35 -12.41 2.54
N ILE A 116 5.06 -12.43 2.87
CA ILE A 116 4.28 -13.64 3.06
C ILE A 116 3.15 -13.65 2.03
N THR A 117 3.05 -14.73 1.27
CA THR A 117 1.98 -14.89 0.27
C THR A 117 0.66 -15.27 0.95
N PRO A 118 -0.50 -15.14 0.28
CA PRO A 118 -1.78 -15.51 0.87
C PRO A 118 -1.89 -16.98 1.26
N VAL A 119 -1.12 -17.87 0.60
CA VAL A 119 -1.11 -19.32 0.88
C VAL A 119 -0.37 -19.62 2.19
N ASP A 120 0.67 -18.84 2.49
CA ASP A 120 1.50 -18.99 3.68
C ASP A 120 1.00 -18.13 4.86
N SER A 121 0.13 -17.16 4.58
CA SER A 121 -0.46 -16.25 5.57
C SER A 121 -1.55 -16.94 6.39
N ALA A 122 -1.45 -16.84 7.72
CA ALA A 122 -2.52 -17.25 8.64
C ALA A 122 -3.81 -16.42 8.46
N LEU A 123 -3.71 -15.23 7.86
CA LEU A 123 -4.84 -14.33 7.59
C LEU A 123 -5.46 -14.57 6.20
N GLY A 124 -4.75 -15.30 5.33
CA GLY A 124 -5.16 -15.57 3.94
C GLY A 124 -5.06 -14.34 3.03
N VAL A 125 -4.10 -13.44 3.29
CA VAL A 125 -3.85 -12.20 2.54
C VAL A 125 -2.35 -12.05 2.28
N ASP A 126 -1.96 -11.19 1.34
CA ASP A 126 -0.55 -10.83 1.21
C ASP A 126 -0.10 -10.02 2.43
N GLU A 127 1.05 -10.37 3.01
CA GLU A 127 1.63 -9.64 4.13
C GLU A 127 3.04 -9.14 3.81
N ILE A 128 3.30 -7.91 4.24
CA ILE A 128 4.63 -7.30 4.25
C ILE A 128 4.97 -7.03 5.71
N SER A 129 5.94 -7.74 6.26
CA SER A 129 6.39 -7.55 7.63
C SER A 129 7.67 -6.75 7.65
N THR A 130 7.70 -5.67 8.41
CA THR A 130 8.87 -4.80 8.53
C THR A 130 9.04 -4.33 9.97
N ALA A 131 10.29 -4.22 10.41
CA ALA A 131 10.65 -3.56 11.66
C ALA A 131 11.83 -2.63 11.41
N SER A 132 11.76 -1.42 11.95
CA SER A 132 12.85 -0.45 12.02
C SER A 132 12.48 0.67 13.00
N GLN A 133 13.46 1.50 13.32
CA GLN A 133 13.18 2.84 13.85
C GLN A 133 13.10 3.82 12.69
N TRP A 134 11.96 4.51 12.56
CA TRP A 134 11.76 5.53 11.52
C TRP A 134 12.77 6.69 11.61
N VAL A 135 13.23 6.99 12.83
CA VAL A 135 14.22 8.03 13.12
C VAL A 135 15.55 7.39 13.51
N ASP A 136 16.13 6.56 12.64
CA ASP A 136 17.53 6.16 12.78
C ASP A 136 18.43 7.13 12.01
N LYS A 137 19.06 8.06 12.74
CA LYS A 137 20.11 8.96 12.22
C LYS A 137 21.52 8.43 12.50
N GLY A 138 21.63 7.22 13.04
CA GLY A 138 22.88 6.57 13.42
C GLY A 138 23.47 5.71 12.29
N ALA A 139 24.32 4.76 12.67
CA ALA A 139 25.08 3.91 11.75
C ALA A 139 24.22 3.11 10.74
N ASN A 140 22.95 2.88 11.05
CA ASN A 140 22.08 2.04 10.21
C ASN A 140 21.13 2.84 9.30
N ALA A 141 21.25 4.17 9.22
CA ALA A 141 20.34 5.02 8.43
C ALA A 141 20.18 4.54 6.97
N ASN A 142 21.27 4.12 6.34
CA ASN A 142 21.25 3.58 4.98
C ASN A 142 20.51 2.24 4.88
N GLN A 143 20.66 1.36 5.87
CA GLN A 143 19.97 0.07 5.92
C GLN A 143 18.47 0.26 6.15
N VAL A 144 18.09 1.17 7.06
CA VAL A 144 16.68 1.54 7.28
C VAL A 144 16.06 2.10 6.00
N GLN A 145 16.77 3.00 5.30
CA GLN A 145 16.27 3.55 4.04
C GLN A 145 16.17 2.48 2.94
N ALA A 146 17.14 1.58 2.81
CA ALA A 146 17.12 0.49 1.86
C ALA A 146 15.93 -0.45 2.13
N MET A 147 15.71 -0.79 3.40
CA MET A 147 14.57 -1.57 3.84
C MET A 147 13.25 -0.86 3.50
N HIS A 148 13.15 0.46 3.75
CA HIS A 148 11.97 1.24 3.40
C HIS A 148 11.65 1.23 1.90
N LYS A 149 12.69 1.33 1.06
CA LYS A 149 12.55 1.19 -0.40
C LYS A 149 12.10 -0.21 -0.79
N GLN A 150 12.66 -1.24 -0.16
CA GLN A 150 12.35 -2.63 -0.46
C GLN A 150 10.89 -2.97 -0.17
N TRP A 151 10.38 -2.66 1.02
CA TRP A 151 8.99 -3.00 1.34
C TRP A 151 7.97 -2.16 0.57
N THR A 152 8.28 -0.90 0.25
CA THR A 152 7.39 -0.07 -0.58
C THR A 152 7.38 -0.49 -2.05
N ALA A 153 8.52 -0.90 -2.60
CA ALA A 153 8.57 -1.46 -3.95
C ALA A 153 7.67 -2.70 -4.05
N GLU A 154 7.75 -3.59 -3.05
CA GLU A 154 6.90 -4.77 -3.00
C GLU A 154 5.42 -4.41 -2.82
N LEU A 155 5.10 -3.45 -1.96
CA LEU A 155 3.74 -2.94 -1.81
C LEU A 155 3.16 -2.47 -3.16
N PHE A 156 3.92 -1.70 -3.93
CA PHE A 156 3.45 -1.22 -5.23
C PHE A 156 3.33 -2.33 -6.26
N ARG A 157 4.22 -3.32 -6.25
CA ARG A 157 4.10 -4.52 -7.09
C ARG A 157 2.79 -5.25 -6.78
N LEU A 158 2.48 -5.47 -5.51
CA LEU A 158 1.24 -6.12 -5.08
C LEU A 158 0.01 -5.30 -5.46
N ILE A 159 0.01 -3.98 -5.24
CA ILE A 159 -1.08 -3.08 -5.67
C ILE A 159 -1.30 -3.22 -7.18
N GLY A 160 -0.25 -3.21 -7.99
CA GLY A 160 -0.33 -3.38 -9.44
C GLY A 160 -0.98 -4.70 -9.84
N ILE A 161 -0.62 -5.81 -9.16
CA ILE A 161 -1.27 -7.11 -9.36
C ILE A 161 -2.75 -7.04 -9.00
N LYS A 162 -3.12 -6.49 -7.84
CA LYS A 162 -4.51 -6.45 -7.37
C LYS A 162 -5.40 -5.61 -8.28
N GLN A 163 -4.86 -4.54 -8.85
CA GLN A 163 -5.61 -3.68 -9.77
C GLN A 163 -5.77 -4.26 -11.18
N GLY A 164 -4.89 -5.18 -11.58
CA GLY A 164 -4.96 -5.94 -12.84
C GLY A 164 -5.88 -7.16 -12.77
N LEU A 165 -6.29 -7.57 -11.57
CA LEU A 165 -7.37 -8.53 -11.32
C LEU A 165 -8.75 -7.84 -11.41
#